data_AF-A0A1C4J9Q1-F1
#
_entry.id   AF-A0A1C4J9Q1-F1
#
_cell.length_a   1.000
_cell.length_b   1.000
_cell.length_c   1.000
_cell.angle_alpha   90.00
_cell.angle_beta   90.00
_cell.angle_gamma   90.00
#
_symmetry.space_group_name_H-M   'P 1'
#
loop_
_entity.id
_entity.type
_entity.pdbx_description
1 polymer ?
#
loop_
_entity_poly.entity_id
_entity_poly.type
_entity_poly.pdbx_seq_one_letter_code
_entity_poly.pdbx_strand_id
1 'polypeptide(L)'
;MTEEEAVQIAEYVAAACPAQKFGEFTPDVWGEILKPYAVDEARTAVIAVARRQPWISPAEIVDEIKARREERIELAHVVYDGNPDETGAQSAASHRALIRAAADGQLPARTPSAALGTADRLALPPGEPGPYTNRVAAVRAAVGQATPTAREGVVNPRAIPCRACQALPGNSCTVRGRRMRDVHPARLDDARRRAAGLPPLDPDEARAAEDRIRAASAAALAQHDATEEPS
;
A
#
# COMPACT_ATOMS: atom_id res chain seq x y z
N MET A 1 -13.33 30.49 14.51
CA MET A 1 -13.19 30.86 15.93
C MET A 1 -13.62 32.29 16.20
N THR A 2 -14.31 32.52 17.32
CA THR A 2 -14.68 33.84 17.89
C THR A 2 -13.58 34.39 18.81
N GLU A 3 -13.69 35.66 19.24
CA GLU A 3 -12.75 36.27 20.19
C GLU A 3 -12.74 35.55 21.55
N GLU A 4 -13.92 35.19 22.08
CA GLU A 4 -14.04 34.45 23.34
C GLU A 4 -13.37 33.07 23.27
N GLU A 5 -13.56 32.36 22.15
CA GLU A 5 -12.89 31.09 21.89
C GLU A 5 -11.37 31.26 21.77
N ALA A 6 -10.89 32.38 21.24
CA ALA A 6 -9.45 32.66 21.14
C ALA A 6 -8.82 32.88 22.52
N VAL A 7 -9.51 33.57 23.43
CA VAL A 7 -9.12 33.69 24.84
C VAL A 7 -9.05 32.30 25.48
N GLN A 8 -10.06 31.45 25.26
CA GLN A 8 -10.04 30.08 25.78
C GLN A 8 -8.84 29.28 25.27
N ILE A 9 -8.47 29.41 23.99
CA ILE A 9 -7.27 28.75 23.45
C ILE A 9 -5.99 29.28 24.10
N ALA A 10 -5.86 30.59 24.26
CA ALA A 10 -4.69 31.20 24.89
C ALA A 10 -4.53 30.74 26.36
N GLU A 11 -5.62 30.74 27.12
CA GLU A 11 -5.64 30.20 28.50
C GLU A 11 -5.30 28.71 28.52
N TYR A 12 -5.81 27.95 27.57
CA TYR A 12 -5.54 26.52 27.45
C TYR A 12 -4.06 26.23 27.15
N VAL A 13 -3.42 27.05 26.29
CA VAL A 13 -1.97 26.95 26.04
C VAL A 13 -1.19 27.37 27.28
N ALA A 14 -1.57 28.45 27.98
CA ALA A 14 -0.90 28.87 29.20
C ALA A 14 -0.96 27.79 30.29
N ALA A 15 -2.08 27.07 30.40
CA ALA A 15 -2.23 25.94 31.31
C ALA A 15 -1.39 24.72 30.89
N ALA A 16 -1.34 24.40 29.60
CA ALA A 16 -0.56 23.28 29.07
C ALA A 16 0.96 23.54 29.09
N CYS A 17 1.37 24.79 28.92
CA CYS A 17 2.75 25.25 28.83
C CYS A 17 3.01 26.42 29.81
N PRO A 18 3.09 26.17 31.13
CA PRO A 18 3.15 27.24 32.14
C PRO A 18 4.37 28.16 32.05
N ALA A 19 5.45 27.72 31.38
CA ALA A 19 6.64 28.53 31.16
C ALA A 19 6.45 29.60 30.06
N GLN A 20 5.40 29.50 29.24
CA GLN A 20 5.11 30.43 28.16
C GLN A 20 4.33 31.63 28.68
N LYS A 21 4.88 32.83 28.48
CA LYS A 21 4.25 34.08 28.90
C LYS A 21 3.23 34.54 27.86
N PHE A 22 2.04 34.87 28.31
CA PHE A 22 0.99 35.50 27.52
C PHE A 22 0.83 36.96 27.98
N GLY A 23 0.77 37.88 27.01
CA GLY A 23 0.45 39.29 27.25
C GLY A 23 -1.03 39.57 27.01
N GLU A 24 -1.48 40.77 27.40
CA GLU A 24 -2.87 41.24 27.28
C GLU A 24 -3.45 41.05 25.86
N PHE A 25 -2.68 41.40 24.82
CA PHE A 25 -3.11 41.33 23.41
C PHE A 25 -2.78 39.99 22.71
N THR A 26 -2.25 39.01 23.44
CA THR A 26 -1.88 37.72 22.83
C THR A 26 -3.10 36.95 22.31
N PRO A 27 -4.22 36.87 23.06
CA PRO A 27 -5.44 36.24 22.56
C PRO A 27 -5.98 36.86 21.27
N ASP A 28 -5.94 38.20 21.13
CA ASP A 28 -6.46 38.90 19.95
C ASP A 28 -5.70 38.51 18.68
N VAL A 29 -4.36 38.54 18.75
CA VAL A 29 -3.49 38.18 17.62
C VAL A 29 -3.61 36.70 17.29
N TRP A 30 -3.68 35.84 18.30
CA TRP A 30 -3.88 34.41 18.09
C TRP A 30 -5.24 34.10 17.49
N GLY A 31 -6.28 34.81 17.92
CA GLY A 31 -7.64 34.74 17.40
C GLY A 31 -7.69 35.03 15.91
N GLU A 32 -7.00 36.07 15.44
CA GLU A 32 -6.91 36.37 14.00
C GLU A 32 -6.20 35.28 13.19
N ILE A 33 -5.12 34.71 13.72
CA ILE A 33 -4.38 33.61 13.04
C ILE A 33 -5.24 32.34 12.96
N LEU A 34 -5.94 32.01 14.04
CA LEU A 34 -6.66 30.76 14.20
C LEU A 34 -8.16 30.88 13.83
N LYS A 35 -8.62 32.08 13.43
CA LYS A 35 -9.99 32.39 13.00
C LYS A 35 -10.61 31.37 12.04
N PRO A 36 -9.88 30.81 11.05
CA PRO A 36 -10.45 29.85 10.10
C PRO A 36 -10.76 28.46 10.69
N TYR A 37 -10.28 28.16 11.90
CA TYR A 37 -10.38 26.84 12.51
C TYR A 37 -11.43 26.80 13.62
N ALA A 38 -11.93 25.61 13.90
CA ALA A 38 -12.85 25.35 15.00
C ALA A 38 -12.08 25.27 16.33
N VAL A 39 -12.70 25.73 17.42
CA VAL A 39 -12.07 25.74 18.75
C VAL A 39 -11.67 24.34 19.22
N ASP A 40 -12.51 23.32 18.96
CA ASP A 40 -12.23 21.93 19.36
C ASP A 40 -11.04 21.32 18.62
N GLU A 41 -10.86 21.67 17.34
CA GLU A 41 -9.68 21.26 16.57
C GLU A 41 -8.42 21.91 17.15
N ALA A 42 -8.48 23.21 17.45
CA ALA A 42 -7.36 23.93 18.05
C ALA A 42 -7.00 23.37 19.44
N ARG A 43 -7.97 23.07 20.30
CA ARG A 43 -7.71 22.43 21.62
C ARG A 43 -7.03 21.08 21.49
N THR A 44 -7.48 20.26 20.54
CA THR A 44 -6.88 18.94 20.29
C THR A 44 -5.44 19.08 19.81
N ALA A 45 -5.21 20.02 18.88
CA ALA A 45 -3.88 20.32 18.35
C ALA A 45 -2.92 20.85 19.44
N VAL A 46 -3.38 21.74 20.32
CA VAL A 46 -2.58 22.25 21.45
C VAL A 46 -2.04 21.10 22.30
N ILE A 47 -2.88 20.13 22.68
CA ILE A 47 -2.42 18.99 23.50
C ILE A 47 -1.44 18.11 22.73
N ALA A 48 -1.68 17.85 21.45
CA ALA A 48 -0.77 17.07 20.62
C ALA A 48 0.62 17.72 20.52
N VAL A 49 0.68 19.04 20.36
CA VAL A 49 1.94 19.80 20.32
C VAL A 49 2.60 19.85 21.71
N ALA A 50 1.83 20.16 22.77
CA ALA A 50 2.34 20.27 24.15
C ALA A 50 3.03 18.98 24.64
N ARG A 51 2.58 17.82 24.16
CA ARG A 51 3.20 16.52 24.49
C ARG A 51 4.61 16.35 23.91
N ARG A 52 4.95 17.10 22.86
CA ARG A 52 6.25 17.01 22.16
C ARG A 52 7.22 18.10 22.58
N GLN A 53 6.70 19.25 23.02
CA GLN A 53 7.51 20.42 23.31
C GLN A 53 6.88 21.35 24.35
N PRO A 54 7.70 22.07 25.13
CA PRO A 54 7.23 22.92 26.23
C PRO A 54 6.79 24.34 25.82
N TRP A 55 6.93 24.73 24.55
CA TRP A 55 6.45 26.00 24.00
C TRP A 55 5.62 25.75 22.75
N ILE A 56 4.59 26.56 22.52
CA ILE A 56 3.66 26.41 21.40
C ILE A 56 3.43 27.76 20.73
N SER A 57 3.54 27.78 19.41
CA SER A 57 3.15 28.88 18.56
C SER A 57 1.82 28.62 17.84
N PRO A 58 1.09 29.66 17.40
CA PRO A 58 -0.11 29.48 16.58
C PRO A 58 0.16 28.70 15.29
N ALA A 59 1.36 28.87 14.71
CA ALA A 59 1.75 28.17 13.48
C ALA A 59 1.79 26.65 13.69
N GLU A 60 2.33 26.19 14.83
CA GLU A 60 2.39 24.75 15.15
C GLU A 60 1.01 24.15 15.42
N ILE A 61 0.08 24.94 16.00
CA ILE A 61 -1.32 24.54 16.13
C ILE A 61 -1.94 24.36 14.74
N VAL A 62 -1.72 25.32 13.83
CA VAL A 62 -2.21 25.23 12.45
C VAL A 62 -1.63 24.03 11.71
N ASP A 63 -0.34 23.78 11.84
CA ASP A 63 0.34 22.67 11.18
C ASP A 63 -0.18 21.32 11.70
N GLU A 64 -0.40 21.18 13.01
CA GLU A 64 -1.01 19.99 13.58
C GLU A 64 -2.46 19.81 13.10
N ILE A 65 -3.28 20.87 13.05
CA ILE A 65 -4.65 20.77 12.51
C ILE A 65 -4.63 20.30 11.05
N LYS A 66 -3.74 20.85 10.22
CA LYS A 66 -3.59 20.45 8.82
C LYS A 66 -3.15 18.99 8.70
N ALA A 67 -2.17 18.57 9.50
CA ALA A 67 -1.70 17.19 9.51
C ALA A 67 -2.82 16.21 9.89
N ARG A 68 -3.67 16.55 10.87
CA ARG A 68 -4.84 15.73 11.24
C ARG A 68 -5.91 15.70 10.16
N ARG A 69 -6.15 16.82 9.47
CA ARG A 69 -7.06 16.87 8.32
C ARG A 69 -6.55 16.00 7.17
N GLU A 70 -5.26 16.03 6.89
CA GLU A 70 -4.61 15.20 5.89
C GLU A 70 -4.72 13.71 6.25
N GLU A 71 -4.40 13.34 7.50
CA GLU A 71 -4.58 11.98 8.04
C GLU A 71 -6.03 11.50 7.86
N ARG A 72 -7.02 12.35 8.18
CA ARG A 72 -8.44 12.03 7.99
C ARG A 72 -8.81 11.85 6.52
N ILE A 73 -8.31 12.71 5.62
CA ILE A 73 -8.54 12.57 4.18
C ILE A 73 -7.96 11.25 3.66
N GLU A 74 -6.74 10.92 4.09
CA GLU A 74 -6.06 9.68 3.69
C GLU A 74 -6.84 8.45 4.15
N LEU A 75 -7.21 8.40 5.43
CA LEU A 75 -7.93 7.27 6.04
C LEU A 75 -9.38 7.13 5.55
N ALA A 76 -10.01 8.22 5.10
CA ALA A 76 -11.37 8.18 4.56
C ALA A 76 -11.42 7.53 3.16
N HIS A 77 -10.30 7.45 2.44
CA HIS A 77 -10.23 7.01 1.04
C HIS A 77 -11.41 7.57 0.21
N VAL A 78 -11.39 8.89 0.01
CA VAL A 78 -12.46 9.60 -0.69
C VAL A 78 -12.58 9.07 -2.12
N VAL A 79 -13.78 8.62 -2.48
CA VAL A 79 -14.13 8.16 -3.83
C VAL A 79 -15.26 9.04 -4.33
N TYR A 80 -15.11 9.56 -5.55
CA TYR A 80 -16.15 10.31 -6.24
C TYR A 80 -16.60 9.53 -7.46
N ASP A 81 -17.84 9.04 -7.44
CA ASP A 81 -18.40 8.21 -8.52
C ASP A 81 -18.84 9.01 -9.74
N GLY A 82 -18.96 10.34 -9.59
CA GLY A 82 -19.40 11.23 -10.67
C GLY A 82 -20.89 11.15 -10.97
N ASN A 83 -21.39 12.20 -11.61
CA ASN A 83 -22.72 12.22 -12.20
C ASN A 83 -22.56 12.55 -13.69
N PRO A 84 -23.05 11.70 -14.62
CA PRO A 84 -22.91 11.92 -16.05
C PRO A 84 -23.58 13.22 -16.55
N ASP A 85 -24.55 13.75 -15.80
CA ASP A 85 -25.27 14.99 -16.16
C ASP A 85 -24.61 16.26 -15.60
N GLU A 86 -23.53 16.13 -14.83
CA GLU A 86 -22.81 17.29 -14.28
C GLU A 86 -21.84 17.91 -15.28
N THR A 87 -21.75 19.24 -15.22
CA THR A 87 -20.65 19.98 -15.83
C THR A 87 -19.34 19.75 -15.08
N GLY A 88 -18.20 19.99 -15.73
CA GLY A 88 -16.89 19.89 -15.07
C GLY A 88 -16.72 20.83 -13.86
N ALA A 89 -17.37 22.00 -13.88
CA ALA A 89 -17.35 22.93 -12.74
C ALA A 89 -18.12 22.39 -11.53
N GLN A 90 -19.27 21.75 -11.77
CA GLN A 90 -20.06 21.09 -10.73
C GLN A 90 -19.30 19.90 -10.16
N SER A 91 -18.74 19.05 -11.02
CA SER A 91 -17.92 17.91 -10.59
C SER A 91 -16.73 18.35 -9.72
N ALA A 92 -16.02 19.42 -10.10
CA ALA A 92 -14.92 19.95 -9.29
C ALA A 92 -15.39 20.52 -7.95
N ALA A 93 -16.58 21.12 -7.89
CA ALA A 93 -17.17 21.60 -6.64
C ALA A 93 -17.57 20.43 -5.72
N SER A 94 -18.23 19.40 -6.26
CA SER A 94 -18.60 18.17 -5.55
C SER A 94 -17.37 17.45 -4.99
N HIS A 95 -16.30 17.33 -5.79
CA HIS A 95 -15.05 16.72 -5.34
C HIS A 95 -14.40 17.51 -4.19
N ARG A 96 -14.36 18.84 -4.26
CA ARG A 96 -13.86 19.68 -3.17
C ARG A 96 -14.72 19.59 -1.92
N ALA A 97 -16.04 19.48 -2.07
CA ALA A 97 -16.96 19.31 -0.95
C ALA A 97 -16.72 17.96 -0.23
N LEU A 98 -16.50 16.88 -0.98
CA LEU A 98 -16.17 15.56 -0.41
C LEU A 98 -14.84 15.55 0.34
N ILE A 99 -13.79 16.15 -0.24
CA ILE A 99 -12.49 16.28 0.45
C ILE A 99 -12.65 17.10 1.73
N ARG A 100 -13.42 18.19 1.69
CA ARG A 100 -13.72 18.99 2.89
C ARG A 100 -14.46 18.17 3.94
N ALA A 101 -15.47 17.40 3.56
CA ALA A 101 -16.20 16.53 4.49
C ALA A 101 -15.28 15.47 5.14
N ALA A 102 -14.33 14.90 4.39
CA ALA A 102 -13.31 14.02 4.96
C ALA A 102 -12.39 14.76 5.93
N ALA A 103 -11.89 15.94 5.52
CA ALA A 103 -11.06 16.78 6.37
C ALA A 103 -11.78 17.14 7.67
N ASP A 104 -13.08 17.42 7.63
CA ASP A 104 -13.88 17.79 8.81
C ASP A 104 -14.31 16.57 9.65
N GLY A 105 -13.91 15.35 9.26
CA GLY A 105 -14.21 14.11 9.99
C GLY A 105 -15.65 13.61 9.83
N GLN A 106 -16.39 14.12 8.84
CA GLN A 106 -17.74 13.67 8.54
C GLN A 106 -17.77 12.35 7.76
N LEU A 107 -16.64 11.95 7.19
CA LEU A 107 -16.45 10.65 6.55
C LEU A 107 -15.65 9.72 7.49
N PRO A 108 -16.14 8.50 7.76
CA PRO A 108 -15.43 7.57 8.62
C PRO A 108 -14.17 7.02 7.94
N ALA A 109 -13.18 6.66 8.74
CA ALA A 109 -12.05 5.87 8.26
C ALA A 109 -12.55 4.52 7.72
N ARG A 110 -12.04 4.10 6.57
CA ARG A 110 -12.45 2.87 5.89
C ARG A 110 -11.29 2.32 5.06
N THR A 111 -11.37 1.07 4.62
CA THR A 111 -10.35 0.50 3.71
C THR A 111 -10.61 0.92 2.26
N PRO A 112 -9.61 0.87 1.35
CA PRO A 112 -9.82 1.20 -0.05
C PRO A 112 -10.91 0.32 -0.68
N SER A 113 -10.95 -0.97 -0.31
CA SER A 113 -11.98 -1.90 -0.76
C SER A 113 -13.36 -1.51 -0.25
N ALA A 114 -13.50 -1.06 0.99
CA ALA A 114 -14.79 -0.58 1.52
C ALA A 114 -15.23 0.71 0.80
N ALA A 115 -14.30 1.62 0.53
CA ALA A 115 -14.59 2.85 -0.22
C ALA A 115 -15.07 2.59 -1.65
N LEU A 116 -14.54 1.55 -2.30
CA LEU A 116 -14.93 1.11 -3.65
C LEU A 116 -16.15 0.18 -3.68
N GLY A 117 -16.76 -0.13 -2.52
CA GLY A 117 -17.86 -1.10 -2.44
C GLY A 117 -17.46 -2.53 -2.80
N THR A 118 -16.19 -2.89 -2.60
CA THR A 118 -15.62 -4.22 -2.87
C THR A 118 -15.20 -4.96 -1.60
N ALA A 119 -15.41 -4.41 -0.40
CA ALA A 119 -15.06 -5.07 0.87
C ALA A 119 -15.72 -6.46 1.03
N ASP A 120 -16.98 -6.60 0.61
CA ASP A 120 -17.71 -7.88 0.66
C ASP A 120 -17.56 -8.72 -0.62
N ARG A 121 -16.89 -8.18 -1.65
CA ARG A 121 -16.48 -8.98 -2.81
C ARG A 121 -15.25 -9.79 -2.42
N LEU A 122 -15.51 -10.95 -1.80
CA LEU A 122 -14.59 -12.08 -1.88
C LEU A 122 -14.08 -12.17 -3.32
N ALA A 123 -12.77 -12.35 -3.49
CA ALA A 123 -12.19 -12.73 -4.77
C ALA A 123 -13.15 -13.73 -5.43
N LEU A 124 -13.54 -13.48 -6.68
CA LEU A 124 -14.48 -14.32 -7.42
C LEU A 124 -14.24 -15.79 -7.03
N PRO A 125 -15.27 -16.50 -6.52
CA PRO A 125 -15.07 -17.86 -6.06
C PRO A 125 -14.38 -18.64 -7.19
N PRO A 126 -13.37 -19.45 -6.87
CA PRO A 126 -12.61 -20.16 -7.90
C PRO A 126 -13.58 -20.93 -8.81
N GLY A 127 -13.69 -20.50 -10.06
CA GLY A 127 -14.56 -21.12 -11.06
C GLY A 127 -15.74 -20.27 -11.55
N GLU A 128 -16.13 -19.18 -10.88
CA GLU A 128 -17.17 -18.29 -11.43
C GLU A 128 -16.56 -17.18 -12.27
N PRO A 129 -16.84 -17.15 -13.58
CA PRO A 129 -16.38 -16.08 -14.44
C PRO A 129 -17.13 -14.79 -14.06
N GLY A 130 -16.45 -13.87 -13.38
CA GLY A 130 -16.95 -12.51 -13.17
C GLY A 130 -17.20 -11.75 -14.48
N PRO A 131 -17.79 -10.54 -14.40
CA PRO A 131 -18.21 -9.77 -15.58
C PRO A 131 -17.06 -9.32 -16.50
N TYR A 132 -15.80 -9.54 -16.09
CA TYR A 132 -14.60 -9.22 -16.87
C TYR A 132 -13.77 -10.45 -17.25
N THR A 133 -14.33 -11.65 -17.11
CA THR A 133 -13.62 -12.88 -17.48
C THR A 133 -13.30 -12.86 -18.97
N ASN A 134 -12.09 -13.29 -19.32
CA ASN A 134 -11.54 -13.25 -20.69
C ASN A 134 -11.27 -11.86 -21.27
N ARG A 135 -11.55 -10.75 -20.56
CA ARG A 135 -11.20 -9.39 -21.06
C ARG A 135 -9.69 -9.23 -21.20
N VAL A 136 -8.93 -9.73 -20.24
CA VAL A 136 -7.46 -9.78 -20.31
C VAL A 136 -6.97 -10.67 -21.46
N ALA A 137 -7.66 -11.80 -21.72
CA ALA A 137 -7.33 -12.67 -22.84
C ALA A 137 -7.63 -11.99 -24.19
N ALA A 138 -8.75 -11.29 -24.31
CA ALA A 138 -9.14 -10.53 -25.49
C ALA A 138 -8.19 -9.34 -25.75
N VAL A 139 -7.81 -8.59 -24.72
CA VAL A 139 -6.84 -7.50 -24.81
C VAL A 139 -5.47 -8.01 -25.23
N ARG A 140 -5.00 -9.13 -24.65
CA ARG A 140 -3.72 -9.73 -25.06
C ARG A 140 -3.78 -10.24 -26.50
N ALA A 141 -4.86 -10.91 -26.91
CA ALA A 141 -5.06 -11.36 -28.28
C ALA A 141 -5.05 -10.20 -29.29
N ALA A 142 -5.65 -9.06 -28.94
CA ALA A 142 -5.65 -7.85 -29.77
C ALA A 142 -4.23 -7.27 -30.01
N VAL A 143 -3.29 -7.49 -29.09
CA VAL A 143 -1.88 -7.09 -29.22
C VAL A 143 -1.01 -8.26 -29.72
N GLY A 144 -1.62 -9.31 -30.28
CA GLY A 144 -0.92 -10.48 -30.82
C GLY A 144 -0.27 -11.37 -29.76
N GLN A 145 -0.60 -11.20 -28.48
CA GLN A 145 -0.09 -12.01 -27.38
C GLN A 145 -1.13 -13.05 -26.96
N ALA A 146 -0.80 -14.33 -27.08
CA ALA A 146 -1.62 -15.38 -26.47
C ALA A 146 -1.28 -15.51 -24.98
N THR A 147 -2.29 -15.60 -24.11
CA THR A 147 -2.06 -16.00 -22.72
C THR A 147 -1.50 -17.43 -22.72
N PRO A 148 -0.30 -17.68 -22.16
CA PRO A 148 0.27 -19.02 -22.13
C PRO A 148 -0.65 -19.96 -21.34
N THR A 149 -1.17 -20.98 -22.00
CA THR A 149 -2.01 -22.01 -21.38
C THR A 149 -1.19 -23.28 -21.15
N ALA A 150 -1.42 -23.93 -20.02
CA ALA A 150 -0.81 -25.23 -19.75
C ALA A 150 -1.61 -26.27 -20.54
N ARG A 151 -0.95 -26.97 -21.44
CA ARG A 151 -1.52 -28.10 -22.18
C ARG A 151 -0.80 -29.37 -21.77
N GLU A 152 -1.55 -30.45 -21.65
CA GLU A 152 -0.98 -31.76 -21.35
C GLU A 152 0.05 -32.16 -22.42
N GLY A 153 1.17 -32.73 -22.00
CA GLY A 153 2.29 -33.08 -22.89
C GLY A 153 3.14 -31.91 -23.41
N VAL A 154 2.78 -30.64 -23.17
CA VAL A 154 3.54 -29.48 -23.65
C VAL A 154 4.23 -28.76 -22.49
N VAL A 155 5.56 -28.74 -22.51
CA VAL A 155 6.36 -28.01 -21.52
C VAL A 155 6.28 -26.51 -21.81
N ASN A 156 5.42 -25.79 -21.09
CA ASN A 156 5.34 -24.33 -21.13
C ASN A 156 5.58 -23.71 -19.75
N PRO A 157 6.84 -23.31 -19.44
CA PRO A 157 7.17 -22.73 -18.14
C PRO A 157 6.39 -21.46 -17.81
N ARG A 158 6.03 -20.66 -18.82
CA ARG A 158 5.28 -19.42 -18.61
C ARG A 158 3.80 -19.63 -18.36
N ALA A 159 3.27 -20.84 -18.56
CA ALA A 159 1.86 -21.15 -18.30
C ALA A 159 1.57 -21.52 -16.83
N ILE A 160 2.60 -21.64 -15.99
CA ILE A 160 2.47 -22.00 -14.57
C ILE A 160 3.12 -20.94 -13.67
N PRO A 161 2.71 -20.79 -12.40
CA PRO A 161 3.39 -19.90 -11.46
C PRO A 161 4.80 -20.41 -11.12
N CYS A 162 5.71 -19.51 -10.76
CA CYS A 162 7.05 -19.87 -10.31
C CYS A 162 7.12 -20.00 -8.79
N ARG A 163 7.54 -21.15 -8.24
CA ARG A 163 7.71 -21.30 -6.78
C ARG A 163 8.86 -20.48 -6.18
N ALA A 164 9.89 -20.16 -6.97
CA ALA A 164 11.09 -19.47 -6.47
C ALA A 164 10.89 -17.95 -6.27
N CYS A 165 10.11 -17.30 -7.15
CA CYS A 165 9.88 -15.85 -7.10
C CYS A 165 8.40 -15.45 -7.16
N GLN A 166 7.50 -16.43 -7.11
CA GLN A 166 6.04 -16.22 -7.13
C GLN A 166 5.50 -15.51 -8.38
N ALA A 167 6.29 -15.48 -9.47
CA ALA A 167 5.85 -14.91 -10.73
C ALA A 167 4.61 -15.66 -11.28
N LEU A 168 3.55 -14.91 -11.57
CA LEU A 168 2.30 -15.44 -12.12
C LEU A 168 2.47 -15.98 -13.55
N PRO A 169 1.55 -16.85 -14.03
CA PRO A 169 1.48 -17.25 -15.44
C PRO A 169 1.48 -16.04 -16.39
N GLY A 170 2.27 -16.12 -17.47
CA GLY A 170 2.49 -15.04 -18.43
C GLY A 170 3.57 -14.03 -18.03
N ASN A 171 3.92 -13.92 -16.74
CA ASN A 171 4.95 -12.99 -16.28
C ASN A 171 6.35 -13.60 -16.32
N SER A 172 7.37 -12.77 -16.58
CA SER A 172 8.77 -13.20 -16.56
C SER A 172 9.26 -13.37 -15.12
N CYS A 173 10.25 -14.24 -14.91
CA CYS A 173 10.87 -14.39 -13.59
C CYS A 173 11.75 -13.17 -13.26
N THR A 174 11.90 -12.87 -11.97
CA THR A 174 12.73 -11.79 -11.46
C THR A 174 13.71 -12.30 -10.41
N VAL A 175 14.94 -11.79 -10.43
CA VAL A 175 15.98 -12.02 -9.41
C VAL A 175 16.44 -10.67 -8.89
N ARG A 176 16.42 -10.48 -7.57
CA ARG A 176 16.82 -9.23 -6.91
C ARG A 176 16.15 -7.99 -7.54
N GLY A 177 14.86 -8.09 -7.85
CA GLY A 177 14.07 -7.02 -8.47
C GLY A 177 14.32 -6.79 -9.97
N ARG A 178 15.26 -7.51 -10.60
CA ARG A 178 15.53 -7.40 -12.05
C ARG A 178 14.90 -8.54 -12.83
N ARG A 179 14.34 -8.23 -14.00
CA ARG A 179 13.76 -9.22 -14.92
C ARG A 179 14.86 -10.13 -15.48
N MET A 180 14.64 -11.43 -15.41
CA MET A 180 15.50 -12.43 -16.04
C MET A 180 15.15 -12.60 -17.53
N ARG A 181 16.16 -12.96 -18.33
CA ARG A 181 15.98 -13.41 -19.71
C ARG A 181 15.25 -14.75 -19.75
N ASP A 182 15.72 -15.69 -18.93
CA ASP A 182 15.20 -17.04 -18.80
C ASP A 182 14.33 -17.21 -17.55
N VAL A 183 13.59 -18.32 -17.47
CA VAL A 183 12.82 -18.66 -16.26
C VAL A 183 13.71 -19.29 -15.21
N HIS A 184 13.32 -19.21 -13.93
CA HIS A 184 14.01 -19.97 -12.89
C HIS A 184 13.99 -21.48 -13.20
N PRO A 185 15.08 -22.21 -12.91
CA PRO A 185 15.13 -23.67 -13.06
C PRO A 185 13.94 -24.36 -12.38
N ALA A 186 13.59 -23.95 -11.17
CA ALA A 186 12.43 -24.45 -10.44
C ALA A 186 11.11 -24.38 -11.24
N ARG A 187 10.88 -23.30 -12.00
CA ARG A 187 9.69 -23.13 -12.84
C ARG A 187 9.74 -24.04 -14.08
N LEU A 188 10.92 -24.25 -14.63
CA LEU A 188 11.11 -25.16 -15.76
C LEU A 188 10.84 -26.61 -15.34
N ASP A 189 11.32 -27.02 -14.17
CA ASP A 189 11.13 -28.36 -13.65
C ASP A 189 9.66 -28.64 -13.30
N ASP A 190 8.95 -27.67 -12.70
CA ASP A 190 7.51 -27.79 -12.45
C ASP A 190 6.72 -27.91 -13.76
N ALA A 191 7.13 -27.20 -14.81
CA ALA A 191 6.46 -27.28 -16.10
C ALA A 191 6.68 -28.63 -16.77
N ARG A 192 7.88 -29.22 -16.64
CA ARG A 192 8.18 -30.58 -17.10
C ARG A 192 7.36 -31.62 -16.36
N ARG A 193 7.29 -31.52 -15.02
CA ARG A 193 6.48 -32.43 -14.19
C ARG A 193 5.01 -32.36 -14.55
N ARG A 194 4.45 -31.15 -14.67
CA ARG A 194 3.06 -30.95 -15.06
C ARG A 194 2.77 -31.47 -16.47
N ALA A 195 3.68 -31.25 -17.43
CA ALA A 195 3.53 -31.81 -18.78
C ALA A 195 3.57 -33.36 -18.78
N ALA A 196 4.30 -33.96 -17.84
CA ALA A 196 4.36 -35.40 -17.61
C ALA A 196 3.24 -35.93 -16.69
N GLY A 197 2.26 -35.11 -16.30
CA GLY A 197 1.16 -35.52 -15.41
C GLY A 197 1.56 -35.75 -13.95
N LEU A 198 2.77 -35.35 -13.55
CA LEU A 198 3.27 -35.46 -12.18
C LEU A 198 2.90 -34.23 -11.35
N PRO A 199 2.63 -34.41 -10.03
CA PRO A 199 2.40 -33.27 -9.14
C PRO A 199 3.64 -32.37 -9.04
N PRO A 200 3.44 -31.06 -8.74
CA PRO A 200 4.54 -30.12 -8.51
C PRO A 200 5.41 -30.59 -7.33
N LEU A 201 6.69 -30.21 -7.34
CA LEU A 201 7.59 -30.53 -6.25
C LEU A 201 7.23 -29.72 -5.00
N ASP A 202 7.26 -30.38 -3.85
CA ASP A 202 7.19 -29.71 -2.56
C ASP A 202 8.39 -28.74 -2.41
N PRO A 203 8.18 -27.45 -2.10
CA PRO A 203 9.25 -26.48 -1.88
C PRO A 203 10.27 -26.89 -0.80
N ASP A 204 9.86 -27.64 0.21
CA ASP A 204 10.71 -28.05 1.33
C ASP A 204 11.60 -29.21 0.90
N GLU A 205 11.03 -30.19 0.20
CA GLU A 205 11.77 -31.31 -0.38
C GLU A 205 12.76 -30.87 -1.45
N ALA A 206 12.37 -29.88 -2.27
CA ALA A 206 13.24 -29.31 -3.30
C ALA A 206 14.47 -28.60 -2.68
N ARG A 207 14.26 -27.81 -1.62
CA ARG A 207 15.36 -27.15 -0.88
C ARG A 207 16.29 -28.17 -0.23
N ALA A 208 15.72 -29.19 0.43
CA ALA A 208 16.51 -30.25 1.04
C ALA A 208 17.34 -31.03 0.00
N ALA A 209 16.81 -31.23 -1.21
CA ALA A 209 17.55 -31.87 -2.30
C ALA A 209 18.70 -30.98 -2.82
N GLU A 210 18.46 -29.68 -3.01
CA GLU A 210 19.50 -28.72 -3.39
C GLU A 210 20.61 -28.63 -2.34
N ASP A 211 20.26 -28.64 -1.06
CA ASP A 211 21.22 -28.61 0.05
C ASP A 211 22.04 -29.90 0.11
N ARG A 212 21.43 -31.07 -0.14
CA ARG A 212 22.16 -32.34 -0.28
C ARG A 212 23.15 -32.32 -1.44
N ILE A 213 22.75 -31.81 -2.60
CA ILE A 213 23.64 -31.67 -3.76
C ILE A 213 24.78 -30.71 -3.43
N ARG A 214 24.48 -29.55 -2.83
CA ARG A 214 25.50 -28.57 -2.44
C ARG A 214 26.50 -29.16 -1.44
N ALA A 215 26.03 -29.89 -0.43
CA ALA A 215 26.87 -30.57 0.55
C ALA A 215 27.73 -31.66 -0.09
N ALA A 216 27.17 -32.47 -1.00
CA ALA A 216 27.91 -33.49 -1.73
C ALA A 216 28.98 -32.89 -2.66
N SER A 217 28.66 -31.79 -3.37
CA SER A 217 29.62 -31.07 -4.21
C SER A 217 30.73 -30.43 -3.38
N ALA A 218 30.40 -29.82 -2.23
CA ALA A 218 31.39 -29.27 -1.32
C ALA A 218 32.32 -30.35 -0.74
N ALA A 219 31.77 -31.51 -0.37
CA ALA A 219 32.55 -32.65 0.10
C ALA A 219 33.46 -33.23 -1.00
N ALA A 220 32.97 -33.33 -2.24
CA ALA A 220 33.76 -33.79 -3.38
C ALA A 220 34.92 -32.83 -3.72
N LEU A 221 34.69 -31.51 -3.66
CA LEU A 221 35.74 -30.50 -3.85
C LEU A 221 36.80 -30.56 -2.73
N ALA A 222 36.37 -30.70 -1.47
CA ALA A 222 37.30 -30.85 -0.34
C ALA A 222 38.14 -32.14 -0.42
N GLN A 223 37.58 -33.22 -0.97
CA GLN A 223 38.34 -34.46 -1.25
C GLN A 223 39.32 -34.27 -2.40
N HIS A 224 38.95 -33.55 -3.46
CA HIS A 224 39.85 -33.22 -4.57
C HIS A 224 41.05 -32.39 -4.09
N ASP A 225 40.81 -31.32 -3.33
CA ASP A 225 41.85 -30.46 -2.77
C ASP A 225 42.78 -31.25 -1.81
N ALA A 226 42.25 -32.21 -1.05
CA ALA A 226 43.05 -33.06 -0.18
C ALA A 226 43.85 -34.16 -0.92
N THR A 227 43.52 -34.44 -2.19
CA THR A 227 44.22 -35.45 -3.01
C THR A 227 45.27 -34.81 -3.92
N GLU A 228 45.19 -33.50 -4.20
CA GLU A 228 46.15 -32.75 -5.03
C GLU A 228 47.36 -32.18 -4.24
N GLU A 229 47.41 -32.29 -2.91
CA GLU A 229 48.65 -32.14 -2.14
C GLU A 229 49.24 -33.52 -1.79
N PRO A 230 50.06 -34.09 -2.69
CA PRO A 230 51.44 -34.34 -2.28
C PRO A 230 52.49 -34.10 -3.39
N SER A 231 53.50 -33.31 -3.03
CA SER A 231 54.83 -33.05 -3.65
C SER A 231 55.01 -31.77 -4.43
#